data_AF-A0A2T2UEF6-F1
#
_entry.id   AF-A0A2T2UEF6-F1
#
_cell.length_a   1.000
_cell.length_b   1.000
_cell.length_c   1.000
_cell.angle_alpha   90.00
_cell.angle_beta   90.00
_cell.angle_gamma   90.00
#
_symmetry.space_group_name_H-M   'P 1'
#
loop_
_entity.id
_entity.type
_entity.pdbx_description
1 polymer ?
#
loop_
_entity_poly.entity_id
_entity_poly.type
_entity_poly.pdbx_seq_one_letter_code
_entity_poly.pdbx_strand_id
1 'polypeptide(L)'
;MTTTSTEELASDDVDEAAVAAYLRAHPDFFQRNPEVLTALEVPHRPGERAVSLIERQVAQLRTRNADLEQRLSELMRAARANERVGNRLLGLGRGLLEADSIDAVLATVRETLLSDSGVDEVALRLLGGPGTGEAAEPGRYLDP
;
A
#
# COMPACT_ATOMS: atom_id res chain seq x y z
N MET A 1 -53.60 18.28 48.11
CA MET A 1 -54.43 18.71 46.96
C MET A 1 -53.77 19.97 46.43
N THR A 2 -53.28 20.07 45.20
CA THR A 2 -53.57 19.45 43.88
C THR A 2 -52.23 19.40 43.10
N THR A 3 -51.70 18.24 42.71
CA THR A 3 -51.83 17.57 41.40
C THR A 3 -51.60 18.47 40.17
N THR A 4 -50.54 18.18 39.39
CA THR A 4 -50.57 17.97 37.93
C THR A 4 -49.21 17.44 37.44
N SER A 5 -49.27 16.28 36.78
CA SER A 5 -48.48 15.68 35.68
C SER A 5 -46.94 15.77 35.72
N THR A 6 -46.17 14.67 35.76
CA THR A 6 -46.12 13.50 34.86
C THR A 6 -46.03 13.89 33.39
N GLU A 7 -44.81 13.87 32.86
CA GLU A 7 -44.46 13.45 31.49
C GLU A 7 -43.06 12.83 31.62
N GLU A 8 -43.00 11.52 31.85
CA GLU A 8 -42.61 10.56 30.81
C GLU A 8 -41.14 10.80 30.41
N LEU A 9 -40.17 10.28 31.18
CA LEU A 9 -39.51 9.01 30.82
C LEU A 9 -39.92 8.51 29.43
N ALA A 10 -39.47 9.22 28.38
CA ALA A 10 -39.50 8.74 27.01
C ALA A 10 -38.58 7.53 26.89
N SER A 11 -39.08 6.36 27.28
CA SER A 11 -38.66 5.11 26.67
C SER A 11 -39.42 4.99 25.35
N ASP A 12 -38.85 5.53 24.30
CA ASP A 12 -39.31 5.27 22.93
C ASP A 12 -38.08 5.08 22.06
N ASP A 13 -37.75 3.81 21.83
CA ASP A 13 -37.02 3.26 20.67
C ASP A 13 -35.94 4.18 20.05
N VAL A 14 -35.01 4.67 20.86
CA VAL A 14 -33.88 5.42 20.33
C VAL A 14 -32.98 4.44 19.58
N ASP A 15 -33.04 4.49 18.25
CA ASP A 15 -32.21 3.69 17.37
C ASP A 15 -30.73 3.87 17.73
N GLU A 16 -30.06 2.77 18.12
CA GLU A 16 -28.64 2.75 18.46
C GLU A 16 -27.79 3.35 17.32
N ALA A 17 -28.21 3.17 16.06
CA ALA A 17 -27.52 3.76 14.91
C ALA A 17 -27.63 5.29 14.92
N ALA A 18 -28.77 5.84 15.32
CA ALA A 18 -28.98 7.28 15.46
C ALA A 18 -28.17 7.86 16.63
N VAL A 19 -28.14 7.18 17.79
CA VAL A 19 -27.29 7.58 18.93
C VAL A 19 -25.82 7.57 18.52
N ALA A 20 -25.37 6.51 17.84
CA ALA A 20 -23.99 6.40 17.38
C ALA A 20 -23.65 7.48 16.34
N ALA A 21 -24.55 7.80 15.42
CA ALA A 21 -24.38 8.89 14.46
C ALA A 21 -24.28 10.26 15.17
N TYR A 22 -25.15 10.50 16.16
CA TYR A 22 -25.15 11.72 16.96
C TYR A 22 -23.86 11.91 17.74
N LEU A 23 -23.38 10.86 18.44
CA LEU A 23 -22.12 10.89 19.19
C LEU A 23 -20.90 11.05 18.27
N ARG A 24 -20.93 10.53 17.04
CA ARG A 24 -19.88 10.77 16.04
C ARG A 24 -19.87 12.21 15.55
N ALA A 25 -21.05 12.81 15.36
CA ALA A 25 -21.18 14.19 14.91
C ALA A 25 -20.82 15.21 16.02
N HIS A 26 -20.93 14.82 17.30
CA HIS A 26 -20.66 15.68 18.45
C HIS A 26 -19.61 15.06 19.38
N PRO A 27 -18.32 15.04 18.98
CA PRO A 27 -17.25 14.39 19.74
C PRO A 27 -16.98 15.06 21.10
N ASP A 28 -17.41 16.29 21.30
CA ASP A 28 -17.31 17.05 22.54
C ASP A 28 -18.51 16.83 23.48
N PHE A 29 -19.51 16.05 23.08
CA PHE A 29 -20.72 15.76 23.86
C PHE A 29 -20.40 15.31 25.30
N PHE A 30 -19.41 14.45 25.48
CA PHE A 30 -19.00 13.93 26.79
C PHE A 30 -18.17 14.92 27.63
N GLN A 31 -17.61 15.97 27.00
CA GLN A 31 -16.99 17.08 27.73
C GLN A 31 -18.04 18.04 28.26
N ARG A 32 -19.14 18.23 27.51
CA ARG A 32 -20.25 19.11 27.87
C ARG A 32 -21.22 18.46 28.87
N ASN A 33 -21.30 17.14 28.91
CA ASN A 33 -22.19 16.37 29.78
C ASN A 33 -21.43 15.31 30.58
N PRO A 34 -20.54 15.71 31.52
CA PRO A 34 -19.72 14.79 32.31
C PRO A 34 -20.54 13.85 33.23
N GLU A 35 -21.71 14.30 33.68
CA GLU A 35 -22.66 13.51 34.46
C GLU A 35 -23.18 12.28 33.72
N VAL A 36 -23.37 12.37 32.39
CA VAL A 36 -23.79 11.24 31.54
C VAL A 36 -22.71 10.16 31.50
N LEU A 37 -21.43 10.56 31.52
CA LEU A 37 -20.30 9.64 31.54
C LEU A 37 -20.21 8.88 32.88
N THR A 38 -20.60 9.54 33.96
CA THR A 38 -20.62 8.95 35.32
C THR A 38 -21.78 7.97 35.49
N ALA A 39 -22.91 8.23 34.80
CA ALA A 39 -24.07 7.36 34.78
C ALA A 39 -23.96 6.19 33.77
N LEU A 40 -23.03 6.26 32.82
CA LEU A 40 -22.80 5.20 31.84
C LEU A 40 -22.03 4.04 32.49
N GLU A 41 -22.76 2.99 32.88
CA GLU A 41 -22.15 1.71 33.21
C GLU A 41 -21.71 1.00 31.92
N VAL A 42 -20.55 1.38 31.38
CA VAL A 42 -19.87 0.51 30.41
C VAL A 42 -19.45 -0.73 31.19
N PRO A 43 -19.90 -1.96 30.84
CA PRO A 43 -19.53 -3.15 31.57
C PRO A 43 -18.02 -3.33 31.52
N HIS A 44 -17.35 -3.01 32.62
CA HIS A 44 -15.94 -3.27 32.82
C HIS A 44 -15.83 -4.74 33.24
N ARG A 45 -15.13 -5.58 32.48
CA ARG A 45 -14.79 -6.91 32.97
C ARG A 45 -13.93 -6.74 34.24
N PRO A 46 -14.30 -7.34 35.39
CA PRO A 46 -13.56 -7.15 36.63
C PRO A 46 -12.12 -7.69 36.47
N GLY A 47 -11.12 -6.81 36.51
CA GLY A 47 -9.70 -7.16 36.40
C GLY A 47 -8.85 -6.25 35.51
N GLU A 48 -9.46 -5.50 34.59
CA GLU A 48 -8.76 -4.53 33.73
C GLU A 48 -8.93 -3.11 34.29
N ARG A 49 -7.81 -2.43 34.56
CA ARG A 49 -7.75 -1.02 34.99
C ARG A 49 -8.64 -0.18 34.06
N ALA A 50 -9.38 0.80 34.62
CA ALA A 50 -10.23 1.70 33.84
C ALA A 50 -9.44 2.33 32.68
N VAL A 51 -9.66 1.85 31.45
CA VAL A 51 -9.00 2.38 30.25
C VAL A 51 -9.84 3.54 29.73
N SER A 52 -9.29 4.75 29.76
CA SER A 52 -9.97 5.96 29.29
C SER A 52 -10.29 5.86 27.80
N LEU A 53 -11.41 6.46 27.35
CA LEU A 53 -11.73 6.61 25.93
C LEU A 53 -10.56 7.19 25.12
N ILE A 54 -9.78 8.07 25.76
CA ILE A 54 -8.56 8.66 25.18
C ILE A 54 -7.49 7.59 24.96
N GLU A 55 -7.27 6.68 25.91
CA GLU A 55 -6.29 5.59 25.77
C GLU A 55 -6.68 4.64 24.63
N ARG A 56 -7.98 4.36 24.47
CA ARG A 56 -8.48 3.58 23.33
C ARG A 56 -8.28 4.31 21.99
N GLN A 57 -8.50 5.64 21.95
CA GLN A 57 -8.21 6.45 20.77
C GLN A 57 -6.71 6.49 20.44
N VAL A 58 -5.84 6.67 21.43
CA VAL A 58 -4.38 6.67 21.26
C VAL A 58 -3.90 5.31 20.77
N ALA A 59 -4.43 4.21 21.32
CA ALA A 59 -4.13 2.87 20.84
C ALA A 59 -4.52 2.70 19.37
N GLN A 60 -5.72 3.14 18.98
CA GLN A 60 -6.17 3.07 17.58
C GLN A 60 -5.29 3.93 16.65
N LEU A 61 -4.89 5.12 17.09
CA LEU A 61 -3.99 5.98 16.32
C LEU A 61 -2.61 5.33 16.15
N ARG A 62 -2.06 4.69 17.18
CA ARG A 62 -0.80 3.94 17.09
C ARG A 62 -0.89 2.78 16.11
N THR A 63 -1.98 2.01 16.13
CA THR A 63 -2.19 0.93 15.16
C THR A 63 -2.27 1.47 13.73
N ARG A 64 -3.03 2.55 13.51
CA ARG A 64 -3.10 3.19 12.19
C ARG A 64 -1.76 3.74 11.73
N ASN A 65 -0.99 4.34 12.64
CA ASN A 65 0.34 4.85 12.33
C ASN A 65 1.27 3.71 11.89
N ALA A 66 1.30 2.59 12.63
CA ALA A 66 2.08 1.41 12.26
C ALA A 66 1.66 0.83 10.89
N ASP A 67 0.36 0.78 10.58
CA ASP A 67 -0.13 0.36 9.26
C ASP A 67 0.34 1.31 8.14
N LEU A 68 0.30 2.62 8.39
CA LEU A 68 0.78 3.62 7.43
C LEU A 68 2.29 3.53 7.22
N GLU A 69 3.07 3.33 8.28
CA GLU A 69 4.52 3.11 8.19
C GLU A 69 4.86 1.86 7.37
N GLN A 70 4.11 0.77 7.57
CA GLN A 70 4.26 -0.45 6.80
C GLN A 70 3.97 -0.23 5.31
N ARG A 71 2.85 0.44 4.98
CA ARG A 71 2.50 0.77 3.60
C ARG A 71 3.55 1.67 2.94
N LEU A 72 4.08 2.66 3.68
CA LEU A 72 5.17 3.50 3.18
C LEU A 72 6.41 2.67 2.88
N SER A 73 6.76 1.73 3.77
CA SER A 73 7.88 0.81 3.55
C SER A 73 7.72 -0.01 2.27
N GLU A 74 6.51 -0.50 2.00
CA GLU A 74 6.18 -1.23 0.77
C GLU A 74 6.28 -0.34 -0.48
N LEU A 75 5.75 0.88 -0.43
CA LEU A 75 5.88 1.86 -1.51
C LEU A 75 7.36 2.20 -1.78
N MET A 76 8.17 2.36 -0.73
CA MET A 76 9.60 2.62 -0.87
C MET A 76 10.34 1.42 -1.49
N ARG A 77 9.96 0.18 -1.15
CA ARG A 77 10.52 -1.01 -1.81
C ARG A 77 10.16 -1.04 -3.29
N ALA A 78 8.90 -0.77 -3.64
CA ALA A 78 8.45 -0.70 -5.02
C ALA A 78 9.16 0.42 -5.80
N ALA A 79 9.29 1.62 -5.22
CA ALA A 79 9.99 2.74 -5.81
C ALA A 79 11.45 2.40 -6.12
N ARG A 80 12.17 1.78 -5.18
CA ARG A 80 13.56 1.32 -5.40
C ARG A 80 13.66 0.25 -6.48
N ALA A 81 12.70 -0.69 -6.53
CA ALA A 81 12.67 -1.69 -7.59
C ALA A 81 12.47 -1.04 -8.97
N ASN A 82 11.57 -0.06 -9.08
CA ASN A 82 11.35 0.70 -10.30
C ASN A 82 12.56 1.52 -10.70
N GLU A 83 13.23 2.16 -9.74
CA GLU A 83 14.45 2.92 -9.98
C GLU A 83 15.57 2.03 -10.54
N ARG A 84 15.74 0.81 -10.03
CA ARG A 84 16.70 -0.16 -10.59
C ARG A 84 16.39 -0.48 -12.05
N VAL A 85 15.13 -0.74 -12.39
CA VAL A 85 14.71 -1.00 -13.78
C VAL A 85 14.97 0.22 -14.66
N GLY A 86 14.60 1.43 -14.20
CA GLY A 86 14.82 2.68 -14.93
C GLY A 86 16.30 2.94 -15.22
N ASN A 87 17.16 2.76 -14.22
CA ASN A 87 18.61 2.91 -14.39
C ASN A 87 19.18 1.93 -15.42
N ARG A 88 18.67 0.68 -15.46
CA ARG A 88 19.08 -0.29 -16.49
C ARG A 88 18.61 0.09 -17.88
N LEU A 89 17.37 0.55 -18.04
CA LEU A 89 16.88 1.03 -19.34
C LEU A 89 17.71 2.21 -19.84
N LEU A 90 18.07 3.14 -18.96
CA LEU A 90 18.96 4.25 -19.32
C LEU A 90 20.37 3.75 -19.67
N GLY A 91 20.93 2.80 -18.92
CA GLY A 91 22.21 2.17 -19.22
C GLY A 91 22.20 1.45 -20.57
N LEU A 92 21.15 0.66 -20.84
CA LEU A 92 20.92 0.00 -22.12
C LEU A 92 20.84 1.03 -23.25
N GLY A 93 20.02 2.06 -23.09
CA GLY A 93 19.88 3.12 -24.09
C GLY A 93 21.21 3.80 -24.41
N ARG A 94 22.04 4.07 -23.40
CA ARG A 94 23.40 4.60 -23.60
C ARG A 94 24.30 3.63 -24.34
N GLY A 95 24.37 2.37 -23.91
CA GLY A 95 25.19 1.36 -24.59
C GLY A 95 24.76 1.12 -26.04
N LEU A 96 23.45 1.19 -26.32
CA LEU A 96 22.92 1.12 -27.68
C LEU A 96 23.29 2.34 -28.53
N LEU A 97 23.38 3.54 -27.95
CA LEU A 97 23.80 4.75 -28.64
C LEU A 97 25.32 4.77 -28.93
N GLU A 98 26.12 4.08 -28.12
CA GLU A 98 27.58 3.95 -28.27
C GLU A 98 27.98 2.74 -29.14
N ALA A 99 27.03 1.86 -29.49
CA ALA A 99 27.32 0.65 -30.23
C ALA A 99 27.54 0.93 -31.73
N ASP A 100 28.77 0.71 -32.19
CA ASP A 100 29.17 0.92 -33.59
C ASP A 100 28.90 -0.29 -34.52
N SER A 101 28.29 -1.36 -34.01
CA SER A 101 27.97 -2.56 -34.80
C SER A 101 26.78 -3.33 -34.26
N ILE A 102 26.16 -4.16 -35.11
CA ILE A 102 25.05 -5.03 -34.70
C ILE A 102 25.49 -6.07 -33.66
N ASP A 103 26.73 -6.56 -33.74
CA ASP A 103 27.29 -7.49 -32.76
C ASP A 103 27.46 -6.81 -31.39
N ALA A 104 27.89 -5.54 -31.38
CA ALA A 104 27.95 -4.73 -30.16
C ALA A 104 26.56 -4.50 -29.55
N VAL A 105 25.56 -4.16 -30.37
CA VAL A 105 24.15 -4.02 -29.93
C VAL A 105 23.65 -5.31 -29.27
N LEU A 106 23.85 -6.47 -29.91
CA LEU A 106 23.42 -7.75 -29.37
C LEU A 106 24.13 -8.08 -28.04
N ALA A 107 25.43 -7.82 -27.95
CA ALA A 107 26.20 -8.02 -26.73
C ALA A 107 25.66 -7.15 -25.58
N THR A 108 25.46 -5.85 -25.82
CA THR A 108 24.95 -4.91 -24.82
C THR A 108 23.54 -5.28 -24.34
N VAL A 109 22.65 -5.68 -25.24
CA VAL A 109 21.29 -6.11 -24.88
C VAL A 109 21.35 -7.40 -24.06
N ARG A 110 22.16 -8.39 -24.47
CA ARG A 110 22.32 -9.66 -23.75
C ARG A 110 22.86 -9.43 -22.34
N GLU A 111 23.91 -8.63 -22.20
CA GLU A 111 24.52 -8.30 -20.91
C GLU A 111 23.53 -7.56 -19.98
N THR A 112 22.79 -6.59 -20.51
CA THR A 112 21.83 -5.83 -19.70
C THR A 112 20.62 -6.67 -19.29
N LEU A 113 20.20 -7.63 -20.12
CA LEU A 113 19.09 -8.53 -19.80
C LEU A 113 19.50 -9.67 -18.87
N LEU A 114 20.74 -10.16 -18.91
CA LEU A 114 21.24 -11.20 -18.01
C LEU A 114 21.67 -10.64 -16.65
N SER A 115 22.07 -9.38 -16.59
CA SER A 115 22.46 -8.76 -15.32
C SER A 115 21.24 -8.55 -14.42
N ASP A 116 21.24 -9.24 -13.28
CA ASP A 116 20.36 -8.97 -12.12
C ASP A 116 18.85 -9.00 -12.45
N SER A 117 18.44 -9.72 -13.50
CA SER A 117 17.05 -9.87 -13.94
C SER A 117 16.34 -11.07 -13.33
N GLY A 118 17.09 -11.98 -12.68
CA GLY A 118 16.56 -13.26 -12.22
C GLY A 118 16.09 -14.17 -13.36
N VAL A 119 16.50 -13.86 -14.60
CA VAL A 119 16.20 -14.65 -15.79
C VAL A 119 17.34 -15.63 -16.02
N ASP A 120 17.02 -16.92 -16.08
CA ASP A 120 18.02 -17.99 -16.25
C ASP A 120 18.58 -18.04 -17.68
N GLU A 121 17.80 -17.65 -18.69
CA GLU A 121 18.20 -17.72 -20.09
C GLU A 121 17.58 -16.59 -20.94
N VAL A 122 18.40 -15.99 -21.81
CA VAL A 122 17.98 -14.90 -22.73
C VAL A 122 18.41 -15.26 -24.15
N ALA A 123 17.43 -15.39 -25.06
CA ALA A 123 17.67 -15.59 -26.48
C ALA A 123 17.29 -14.33 -27.29
N LEU A 124 18.22 -13.83 -28.11
CA LEU A 124 18.00 -12.71 -29.02
C LEU A 124 18.03 -13.24 -30.46
N ARG A 125 16.96 -13.00 -31.22
CA ARG A 125 16.88 -13.41 -32.63
C ARG A 125 16.68 -12.20 -33.52
N LEU A 126 17.68 -11.93 -34.37
CA LEU A 126 17.54 -10.94 -35.44
C LEU A 126 16.73 -11.55 -36.59
N LEU A 127 15.71 -10.82 -37.02
CA LEU A 127 14.94 -11.17 -38.20
C LEU A 127 15.39 -10.23 -39.32
N GLY A 128 16.18 -10.74 -40.26
CA GLY A 128 16.53 -10.01 -41.47
C GLY A 128 15.30 -9.87 -42.39
N GLY A 129 15.15 -8.70 -43.03
CA GLY A 129 14.20 -8.54 -44.13
C GLY A 129 14.62 -9.37 -45.35
N PRO A 130 13.69 -9.76 -46.24
CA PRO A 130 14.02 -10.50 -47.45
C PRO A 130 14.80 -9.59 -48.41
N GLY A 131 16.13 -9.60 -48.31
CA GLY A 131 16.95 -8.72 -49.15
C GLY A 131 18.40 -8.52 -48.74
N THR A 132 19.08 -9.53 -48.21
CA THR A 132 20.54 -9.73 -48.32
C THR A 132 20.83 -11.17 -47.88
N GLY A 133 20.37 -12.11 -48.70
CA GLY A 133 20.79 -13.50 -48.60
C GLY A 133 22.20 -13.64 -49.18
N GLU A 134 23.22 -13.46 -48.34
CA GLU A 134 24.34 -14.37 -48.40
C GLU A 134 24.07 -15.41 -47.30
N ALA A 135 23.99 -16.68 -47.70
CA ALA A 135 23.50 -17.76 -46.87
C ALA A 135 24.16 -17.72 -45.49
N ALA A 136 23.35 -17.51 -44.44
CA ALA A 136 23.79 -17.77 -43.09
C ALA A 136 24.07 -19.27 -43.01
N GLU A 137 25.35 -19.63 -43.07
CA GLU A 137 25.85 -20.98 -42.83
C GLU A 137 25.21 -21.55 -41.55
N PRO A 138 24.67 -22.78 -41.59
CA PRO A 138 24.10 -23.44 -40.44
C PRO A 138 25.21 -23.83 -39.46
N GLY A 139 25.59 -22.88 -38.61
CA GLY A 139 26.71 -23.07 -37.66
C GLY A 139 26.97 -21.91 -36.72
N ARG A 140 26.40 -20.72 -36.97
CA ARG A 140 26.51 -19.59 -36.03
C ARG A 140 25.42 -19.66 -34.95
N TYR A 141 25.30 -20.82 -34.31
CA TYR A 141 24.59 -20.95 -33.04
C TYR A 141 25.55 -20.50 -31.95
N LEU A 142 25.22 -19.39 -31.28
CA LEU A 142 25.76 -19.11 -29.96
C LEU A 142 25.17 -20.18 -29.03
N ASP A 143 26.01 -21.12 -28.60
CA ASP A 143 25.69 -22.11 -27.57
C ASP A 143 25.25 -21.45 -26.25
N PRO A 144 24.45 -22.16 -25.43
CA PRO A 144 23.73 -21.63 -24.26
C PRO A 144 24.60 -20.97 -23.19
#